data_AF-A0A0H2UMY8-F1
#
_entry.id   AF-A0A0H2UMY8-F1
#
_cell.length_a   1.000
_cell.length_b   1.000
_cell.length_c   1.000
_cell.angle_alpha   90.00
_cell.angle_beta   90.00
_cell.angle_gamma   90.00
#
_symmetry.space_group_name_H-M   'P 1'
#
loop_
_entity.id
_entity.type
_entity.pdbx_description
1 polymer ?
#
loop_
_entity_poly.entity_id
_entity_poly.type
_entity_poly.pdbx_seq_one_letter_code
_entity_poly.pdbx_strand_id
1 'polypeptide(L)'
;MGMAAFKNPNNQYKAITIAQTLGDDASSEELAGRYGSAVQCTEVTASNLSTVKTKATVVEKPLKDFRASTSDQSGWVESNGKWYFYESGDVKTGWVKTDGKWYYLNDLGVMQTGFVKFSGSWYYLSNSGAMFTGWGTDGSRWFYFDGSGAMKTGWYKENGTWYYLDEAGIMKTGWFKVGPHWYYAYGSGALAVSTTTPDGYRVNGNGEWVN
;
A
#
# COMPACT_ATOMS: atom_id res chain seq x y z
N MET A 1 3.04 22.62 33.17
CA MET A 1 2.24 22.56 31.92
C MET A 1 3.19 22.37 30.73
N GLY A 2 3.27 21.16 30.18
CA GLY A 2 4.17 20.82 29.07
C GLY A 2 3.52 21.07 27.70
N MET A 3 4.22 21.78 26.81
CA MET A 3 3.80 21.99 25.42
C MET A 3 4.90 21.53 24.46
N ALA A 4 4.53 20.74 23.45
CA ALA A 4 5.44 20.28 22.41
C ALA A 4 4.89 20.65 21.02
N ALA A 5 5.78 21.12 20.14
CA ALA A 5 5.46 21.53 18.78
C ALA A 5 6.06 20.53 17.77
N PHE A 6 5.21 19.94 16.94
CA PHE A 6 5.56 18.99 15.92
C PHE A 6 5.38 19.63 14.55
N LYS A 7 6.41 19.56 13.71
CA LYS A 7 6.24 19.86 12.29
C LYS A 7 5.67 18.61 11.65
N ASN A 8 4.50 18.68 11.01
CA ASN A 8 4.03 17.58 10.18
C ASN A 8 4.73 17.69 8.81
N PRO A 9 5.75 16.86 8.50
CA PRO A 9 6.48 16.97 7.25
C PRO A 9 5.63 16.64 6.02
N ASN A 10 4.46 16.02 6.22
CA ASN A 10 3.56 15.59 5.15
C ASN A 10 2.35 16.53 4.96
N ASN A 11 2.27 17.64 5.69
CA ASN A 11 1.25 18.65 5.50
C ASN A 11 1.74 19.74 4.52
N GLN A 12 0.99 19.93 3.42
CA GLN A 12 1.27 20.90 2.36
C GLN A 12 1.32 22.36 2.86
N TYR A 13 0.74 22.64 4.02
CA TYR A 13 0.72 23.95 4.65
C TYR A 13 1.94 24.27 5.53
N LYS A 14 2.93 23.36 5.64
CA LYS A 14 4.06 23.48 6.60
C LYS A 14 3.59 23.77 8.04
N ALA A 15 2.41 23.26 8.40
CA ALA A 15 1.78 23.58 9.68
C ALA A 15 2.50 22.90 10.86
N ILE A 16 2.56 23.62 11.97
CA ILE A 16 3.08 23.15 13.25
C ILE A 16 1.90 22.74 14.11
N THR A 17 1.87 21.50 14.56
CA THR A 17 0.90 20.99 15.52
C THR A 17 1.46 21.16 16.92
N ILE A 18 0.78 21.91 17.78
CA ILE A 18 1.19 22.08 19.17
C ILE A 18 0.29 21.20 20.03
N ALA A 19 0.87 20.23 20.74
CA ALA A 19 0.17 19.46 21.76
C ALA A 19 0.49 20.06 23.13
N GLN A 20 -0.53 20.20 23.97
CA GLN A 20 -0.38 20.60 25.37
C GLN A 20 -0.96 19.51 26.27
N THR A 21 -0.35 19.28 27.42
CA THR A 21 -0.99 18.54 28.52
C THR A 21 -1.54 19.53 29.54
N LEU A 22 -2.72 19.23 30.07
CA LEU A 22 -3.28 19.93 31.22
C LEU A 22 -2.78 19.21 32.48
N GLY A 23 -1.55 19.51 32.89
CA GLY A 23 -0.87 18.90 34.05
C GLY A 23 0.64 19.14 34.02
N ASP A 24 1.31 18.85 35.14
CA ASP A 24 2.75 19.12 35.32
C ASP A 24 3.66 17.91 35.00
N ASP A 25 3.09 16.74 34.71
CA ASP A 25 3.83 15.47 34.77
C ASP A 25 4.23 14.87 33.40
N ALA A 26 4.16 15.62 32.30
CA ALA A 26 4.55 15.10 30.97
C ALA A 26 5.72 15.89 30.40
N SER A 27 6.84 15.20 30.15
CA SER A 27 8.02 15.75 29.48
C SER A 27 7.78 15.94 27.98
N SER A 28 8.54 16.85 27.35
CA SER A 28 8.51 17.10 25.90
C SER A 28 8.85 15.84 25.08
N GLU A 29 9.72 14.99 25.62
CA GLU A 29 10.18 13.74 25.04
C GLU A 29 9.07 12.66 25.07
N GLU A 30 8.28 12.59 26.13
CA GLU A 30 7.10 11.71 26.20
C GLU A 30 5.99 12.14 25.23
N LEU A 31 5.88 13.43 24.96
CA LEU A 31 4.95 13.97 23.95
C LEU A 31 5.40 13.65 22.52
N ALA A 32 6.71 13.60 22.27
CA ALA A 32 7.29 13.22 20.98
C ALA A 32 7.19 11.72 20.68
N GLY A 33 7.36 10.87 21.70
CA GLY A 33 7.34 9.40 21.56
C GLY A 33 6.06 8.78 20.99
N ARG A 34 4.96 9.53 20.90
CA ARG A 34 3.68 9.08 20.29
C ARG A 34 3.35 9.70 18.93
N TYR A 35 4.05 10.76 18.50
CA TYR A 35 3.71 11.54 17.30
C TYR A 35 4.90 11.83 16.36
N GLY A 36 6.12 11.36 16.69
CA GLY A 36 7.34 11.50 15.88
C GLY A 36 8.37 12.49 16.46
N SER A 37 9.56 12.58 15.85
CA SER A 37 10.67 13.41 16.34
C SER A 37 10.32 14.91 16.42
N ALA A 38 10.48 15.51 17.60
CA ALA A 38 10.31 16.96 17.80
C ALA A 38 11.43 17.75 17.10
N VAL A 39 11.11 18.91 16.52
CA VAL A 39 12.07 19.69 15.71
C VAL A 39 12.40 21.06 16.31
N GLN A 40 11.59 21.61 17.22
CA GLN A 40 11.99 22.75 18.06
C GLN A 40 11.27 22.74 19.41
N CYS A 41 12.05 22.88 20.47
CA CYS A 41 11.58 23.01 21.84
C CYS A 41 11.87 24.45 22.28
N THR A 42 10.86 25.30 22.35
CA THR A 42 10.94 26.53 23.14
C THR A 42 9.77 26.53 24.10
N GLU A 43 10.10 26.60 25.39
CA GLU A 43 9.11 26.79 26.43
C GLU A 43 8.37 28.11 26.19
N VAL A 44 7.06 28.01 25.99
CA VAL A 44 6.18 29.17 25.94
C VAL A 44 5.83 29.53 27.38
N THR A 45 6.14 30.75 27.76
CA THR A 45 5.85 31.31 29.08
C THR A 45 4.81 32.42 28.93
N ALA A 46 4.21 32.87 30.04
CA ALA A 46 3.26 33.98 30.01
C ALA A 46 3.80 35.23 29.31
N SER A 47 5.13 35.43 29.31
CA SER A 47 5.79 36.59 28.70
C SER A 47 5.95 36.54 27.18
N ASN A 48 5.88 35.37 26.53
CA ASN A 48 6.02 35.26 25.06
C ASN A 48 4.73 34.84 24.34
N LEU A 49 3.65 34.60 25.09
CA LEU A 49 2.34 34.18 24.61
C LEU A 49 1.71 35.16 23.60
N SER A 50 1.82 36.47 23.85
CA SER A 50 1.24 37.52 22.99
C SER A 50 1.85 37.54 21.59
N THR A 51 3.16 37.28 21.50
CA THR A 51 3.92 37.21 20.24
C THR A 51 3.61 35.95 19.44
N VAL A 52 3.32 34.83 20.12
CA VAL A 52 2.88 33.58 19.49
C VAL A 52 1.45 33.72 18.95
N LYS A 53 0.55 34.34 19.72
CA LYS A 53 -0.86 34.60 19.35
C LYS A 53 -1.02 35.46 18.09
N THR A 54 -0.06 36.32 17.77
CA THR A 54 -0.11 37.20 16.59
C THR A 54 0.37 36.55 15.29
N LYS A 55 1.10 35.41 15.38
CA LYS A 55 1.66 34.71 14.21
C LYS A 55 0.98 33.37 13.91
N ALA A 56 0.19 32.85 14.84
CA ALA A 56 -0.60 31.65 14.67
C ALA A 56 -2.09 31.99 14.86
N THR A 57 -2.96 31.43 14.02
CA THR A 57 -4.40 31.44 14.29
C THR A 57 -4.65 30.58 15.52
N VAL A 58 -4.74 31.20 16.69
CA VAL A 58 -5.04 30.51 17.95
C VAL A 58 -6.53 30.22 17.96
N VAL A 59 -6.90 28.99 17.65
CA VAL A 59 -8.25 28.50 17.87
C VAL A 59 -8.33 28.09 19.35
N GLU A 60 -8.92 28.93 20.19
CA GLU A 60 -9.16 28.62 21.61
C GLU A 60 -10.41 27.74 21.71
N LYS A 61 -10.23 26.43 21.51
CA LYS A 61 -11.24 25.41 21.82
C LYS A 61 -10.68 24.47 22.89
N PRO A 62 -11.53 23.96 23.81
CA PRO A 62 -11.17 22.83 24.68
C PRO A 62 -10.53 21.68 23.88
N LEU A 63 -9.57 20.94 24.45
CA LEU A 63 -8.84 19.85 23.77
C LEU A 63 -9.79 18.80 23.14
N LYS A 64 -10.96 18.60 23.78
CA LYS A 64 -12.10 17.76 23.32
C LYS A 64 -12.91 18.35 22.16
N ASP A 65 -12.88 19.66 21.95
CA ASP A 65 -13.65 20.36 20.92
C ASP A 65 -12.82 20.62 19.64
N PHE A 66 -11.51 20.32 19.68
CA PHE A 66 -10.67 20.10 18.48
C PHE A 66 -10.79 18.69 17.91
N ARG A 67 -11.28 17.74 18.72
CA ARG A 67 -11.77 16.45 18.28
C ARG A 67 -13.24 16.31 18.69
N ALA A 68 -14.11 17.11 18.06
CA ALA A 68 -15.52 16.73 17.97
C ALA A 68 -15.62 15.52 17.03
N SER A 69 -15.30 14.38 17.61
CA SER A 69 -15.56 13.04 17.14
C SER A 69 -15.25 12.20 18.40
N THR A 70 -16.13 11.60 19.22
CA THR A 70 -17.53 11.11 19.12
C THR A 70 -17.95 10.52 17.79
N SER A 71 -17.09 10.54 16.79
CA SER A 71 -17.44 9.91 15.55
C SER A 71 -17.03 8.46 15.71
N ASP A 72 -18.02 7.60 15.87
CA ASP A 72 -17.95 6.21 15.43
C ASP A 72 -17.68 6.10 13.90
N GLN A 73 -17.08 7.13 13.27
CA GLN A 73 -16.71 7.12 11.86
C GLN A 73 -15.70 6.01 11.66
N SER A 74 -16.26 4.96 11.10
CA SER A 74 -15.55 3.87 10.49
C SER A 74 -15.88 3.95 9.00
N GLY A 75 -14.86 3.80 8.16
CA GLY A 75 -15.03 3.83 6.72
C GLY A 75 -14.07 4.77 6.00
N TRP A 76 -14.34 4.93 4.71
CA TRP A 76 -13.51 5.67 3.77
C TRP A 76 -13.75 7.17 3.87
N VAL A 77 -12.65 7.93 3.91
CA VAL A 77 -12.64 9.39 3.88
C VAL A 77 -11.67 9.86 2.81
N GLU A 78 -12.13 10.75 1.93
CA GLU A 78 -11.28 11.42 0.96
C GLU A 78 -10.81 12.77 1.51
N SER A 79 -9.51 13.06 1.40
CA SER A 79 -8.93 14.34 1.76
C SER A 79 -7.79 14.69 0.81
N ASN A 80 -7.86 15.87 0.18
CA ASN A 80 -6.87 16.35 -0.80
C ASN A 80 -6.58 15.35 -1.94
N GLY A 81 -7.62 14.70 -2.47
CA GLY A 81 -7.51 13.72 -3.55
C GLY A 81 -6.85 12.40 -3.14
N LYS A 82 -6.77 12.12 -1.84
CA LYS A 82 -6.24 10.87 -1.27
C LYS A 82 -7.30 10.21 -0.40
N TRP A 83 -7.33 8.89 -0.43
CA TRP A 83 -8.26 8.09 0.36
C TRP A 83 -7.58 7.52 1.62
N TYR A 84 -8.32 7.54 2.72
CA TYR A 84 -7.95 7.01 4.03
C TYR A 84 -9.08 6.15 4.56
N PHE A 85 -8.77 5.17 5.41
CA PHE A 85 -9.79 4.40 6.13
C PHE A 85 -9.66 4.65 7.62
N TYR A 86 -10.77 4.99 8.25
CA TYR A 86 -10.88 5.15 9.70
C TYR A 86 -11.59 3.96 10.31
N GLU A 87 -11.22 3.60 11.53
CA GLU A 87 -11.92 2.62 12.37
C GLU A 87 -11.99 3.19 13.77
N SER A 88 -13.20 3.41 14.28
CA SER A 88 -13.41 4.06 15.59
C SER A 88 -12.69 5.40 15.76
N GLY A 89 -12.57 6.17 14.67
CA GLY A 89 -11.89 7.46 14.66
C GLY A 89 -10.37 7.41 14.46
N ASP A 90 -9.75 6.22 14.43
CA ASP A 90 -8.32 6.05 14.16
C ASP A 90 -8.05 5.71 12.69
N VAL A 91 -7.06 6.37 12.08
CA VAL A 91 -6.63 6.05 10.72
C VAL A 91 -5.90 4.71 10.69
N LYS A 92 -6.27 3.83 9.76
CA LYS A 92 -5.62 2.54 9.57
C LYS A 92 -4.40 2.65 8.65
N THR A 93 -3.48 1.70 8.78
CA THR A 93 -2.36 1.45 7.88
C THR A 93 -2.32 -0.04 7.54
N GLY A 94 -1.60 -0.40 6.48
CA GLY A 94 -1.50 -1.78 6.01
C GLY A 94 -2.80 -2.29 5.35
N TRP A 95 -3.03 -3.59 5.46
CA TRP A 95 -4.19 -4.24 4.84
C TRP A 95 -5.49 -3.98 5.61
N VAL A 96 -6.51 -3.52 4.88
CA VAL A 96 -7.87 -3.31 5.39
C VAL A 96 -8.83 -4.10 4.52
N LYS A 97 -9.79 -4.80 5.15
CA LYS A 97 -10.89 -5.48 4.45
C LYS A 97 -12.21 -4.79 4.76
N THR A 98 -12.90 -4.32 3.74
CA THR A 98 -14.23 -3.70 3.85
C THR A 98 -15.06 -4.07 2.62
N ASP A 99 -16.36 -4.30 2.83
CA ASP A 99 -17.30 -4.70 1.77
C ASP A 99 -16.82 -5.89 0.93
N GLY A 100 -16.16 -6.85 1.59
CA GLY A 100 -15.62 -8.06 0.97
C GLY A 100 -14.34 -7.86 0.14
N LYS A 101 -13.81 -6.64 0.02
CA LYS A 101 -12.61 -6.31 -0.76
C LYS A 101 -11.45 -5.93 0.15
N TRP A 102 -10.24 -6.25 -0.30
CA TRP A 102 -9.00 -5.87 0.36
C TRP A 102 -8.42 -4.60 -0.24
N TYR A 103 -7.82 -3.76 0.60
CA TYR A 103 -7.17 -2.52 0.24
C TYR A 103 -5.86 -2.42 1.02
N TYR A 104 -4.88 -1.69 0.50
CA TYR A 104 -3.63 -1.43 1.19
C TYR A 104 -3.46 0.07 1.43
N LEU A 105 -3.22 0.44 2.68
CA LEU A 105 -2.88 1.78 3.10
C LEU A 105 -1.38 1.80 3.44
N ASN A 106 -0.65 2.80 2.95
CA ASN A 106 0.75 2.96 3.30
C ASN A 106 0.92 3.40 4.78
N ASP A 107 2.16 3.61 5.21
CA ASP A 107 2.48 3.98 6.60
C ASP A 107 1.90 5.34 7.03
N LEU A 108 1.42 6.14 6.07
CA LEU A 108 0.73 7.42 6.31
C LEU A 108 -0.80 7.28 6.22
N GLY A 109 -1.32 6.07 6.08
CA GLY A 109 -2.75 5.77 5.95
C GLY A 109 -3.32 6.04 4.55
N VAL A 110 -2.49 6.41 3.58
CA VAL A 110 -2.93 6.72 2.22
C VAL A 110 -3.17 5.43 1.44
N MET A 111 -4.36 5.27 0.87
CA MET A 111 -4.72 4.16 0.00
C MET A 111 -3.84 4.11 -1.24
N GLN A 112 -3.31 2.92 -1.51
CA GLN A 112 -2.48 2.67 -2.68
C GLN A 112 -3.31 2.14 -3.85
N THR A 113 -2.80 2.36 -5.05
CA THR A 113 -3.26 1.76 -6.31
C THR A 113 -2.04 1.24 -7.08
N GLY A 114 -2.26 0.35 -8.05
CA GLY A 114 -1.19 -0.29 -8.81
C GLY A 114 -0.43 -1.35 -7.99
N PHE A 115 0.83 -1.59 -8.38
CA PHE A 115 1.67 -2.60 -7.74
C PHE A 115 2.14 -2.18 -6.35
N VAL A 116 1.95 -3.05 -5.36
CA VAL A 116 2.43 -2.89 -3.98
C VAL A 116 3.24 -4.12 -3.60
N LYS A 117 4.39 -3.91 -2.96
CA LYS A 117 5.19 -4.99 -2.36
C LYS A 117 4.94 -5.05 -0.86
N PHE A 118 4.49 -6.19 -0.36
CA PHE A 118 4.23 -6.42 1.05
C PHE A 118 4.72 -7.81 1.47
N SER A 119 5.49 -7.88 2.56
CA SER A 119 6.04 -9.14 3.09
C SER A 119 6.72 -10.03 2.02
N GLY A 120 7.49 -9.41 1.13
CA GLY A 120 8.21 -10.10 0.06
C GLY A 120 7.39 -10.47 -1.17
N SER A 121 6.06 -10.35 -1.14
CA SER A 121 5.17 -10.64 -2.26
C SER A 121 4.67 -9.36 -2.94
N TRP A 122 4.39 -9.44 -4.24
CA TRP A 122 3.75 -8.37 -5.00
C TRP A 122 2.24 -8.56 -5.04
N TYR A 123 1.51 -7.45 -4.99
CA TYR A 123 0.06 -7.37 -5.08
C TYR A 123 -0.29 -6.29 -6.09
N TYR A 124 -1.48 -6.36 -6.69
CA TYR A 124 -1.98 -5.31 -7.55
C TYR A 124 -3.31 -4.78 -7.02
N LEU A 125 -3.37 -3.47 -6.83
CA LEU A 125 -4.57 -2.75 -6.45
C LEU A 125 -5.13 -2.03 -7.68
N SER A 126 -6.41 -2.24 -7.97
CA SER A 126 -7.10 -1.54 -9.05
C SER A 126 -7.12 -0.02 -8.84
N ASN A 127 -7.60 0.75 -9.82
CA ASN A 127 -7.79 2.20 -9.67
C ASN A 127 -8.71 2.59 -8.50
N SER A 128 -9.59 1.67 -8.07
CA SER A 128 -10.44 1.85 -6.88
C SER A 128 -9.74 1.53 -5.55
N GLY A 129 -8.48 1.09 -5.59
CA GLY A 129 -7.72 0.56 -4.45
C GLY A 129 -8.03 -0.89 -4.09
N ALA A 130 -9.10 -1.47 -4.65
CA ALA A 130 -9.45 -2.86 -4.39
C ALA A 130 -8.38 -3.81 -4.96
N MET A 131 -7.95 -4.76 -4.13
CA MET A 131 -6.98 -5.80 -4.48
C MET A 131 -7.52 -6.72 -5.55
N PHE A 132 -6.67 -6.97 -6.55
CA PHE A 132 -6.97 -7.83 -7.68
C PHE A 132 -6.50 -9.27 -7.42
N THR A 133 -7.22 -10.24 -7.99
CA THR A 133 -6.88 -11.66 -7.98
C THR A 133 -7.14 -12.24 -9.38
N GLY A 134 -6.47 -13.35 -9.71
CA GLY A 134 -6.53 -13.99 -11.02
C GLY A 134 -5.60 -13.36 -12.05
N TRP A 135 -5.91 -13.58 -13.33
CA TRP A 135 -5.16 -13.05 -14.46
C TRP A 135 -5.41 -11.55 -14.66
N GLY A 136 -4.33 -10.76 -14.66
CA GLY A 136 -4.37 -9.33 -14.87
C GLY A 136 -3.37 -8.88 -15.95
N THR A 137 -3.63 -7.72 -16.56
CA THR A 137 -2.73 -7.13 -17.55
C THR A 137 -2.55 -5.63 -17.33
N ASP A 138 -1.36 -5.14 -17.66
CA ASP A 138 -1.06 -3.70 -17.75
C ASP A 138 -1.25 -3.13 -19.18
N GLY A 139 -1.86 -3.92 -20.07
CA GLY A 139 -2.06 -3.59 -21.49
C GLY A 139 -1.00 -4.20 -22.42
N SER A 140 0.14 -4.66 -21.88
CA SER A 140 1.22 -5.28 -22.67
C SER A 140 1.69 -6.62 -22.09
N ARG A 141 1.63 -6.77 -20.77
CA ARG A 141 2.15 -7.90 -20.02
C ARG A 141 1.01 -8.54 -19.22
N TRP A 142 1.08 -9.85 -19.06
CA TRP A 142 0.13 -10.62 -18.27
C TRP A 142 0.78 -11.10 -16.98
N PHE A 143 0.00 -11.08 -15.90
CA PHE A 143 0.40 -11.48 -14.55
C PHE A 143 -0.70 -12.37 -13.98
N TYR A 144 -0.35 -13.20 -13.00
CA TYR A 144 -1.33 -13.96 -12.25
C TYR A 144 -1.17 -13.70 -10.75
N PHE A 145 -2.28 -13.38 -10.08
CA PHE A 145 -2.35 -13.17 -8.63
C PHE A 145 -3.20 -14.29 -8.04
N ASP A 146 -2.70 -15.00 -7.03
CA ASP A 146 -3.45 -16.10 -6.42
C ASP A 146 -4.62 -15.62 -5.55
N GLY A 147 -5.34 -16.55 -4.92
CA GLY A 147 -6.51 -16.22 -4.09
C GLY A 147 -6.21 -15.31 -2.88
N SER A 148 -4.94 -15.20 -2.48
CA SER A 148 -4.50 -14.24 -1.45
C SER A 148 -4.18 -12.85 -2.02
N GLY A 149 -4.15 -12.72 -3.35
CA GLY A 149 -3.68 -11.53 -4.06
C GLY A 149 -2.17 -11.52 -4.33
N ALA A 150 -1.43 -12.51 -3.85
CA ALA A 150 0.01 -12.58 -4.09
C ALA A 150 0.31 -12.95 -5.56
N MET A 151 1.17 -12.17 -6.20
CA MET A 151 1.63 -12.41 -7.57
C MET A 151 2.44 -13.69 -7.65
N LYS A 152 2.12 -14.56 -8.61
CA LYS A 152 2.87 -15.78 -8.88
C LYS A 152 4.05 -15.53 -9.80
N THR A 153 5.10 -16.31 -9.57
CA THR A 153 6.24 -16.50 -10.46
C THR A 153 6.47 -18.00 -10.65
N GLY A 154 7.20 -18.37 -11.69
CA GLY A 154 7.46 -19.74 -12.08
C GLY A 154 6.26 -20.44 -12.74
N TRP A 155 6.24 -21.77 -12.61
CA TRP A 155 5.20 -22.62 -13.19
C TRP A 155 3.88 -22.48 -12.47
N TYR A 156 2.81 -22.26 -13.23
CA TYR A 156 1.44 -22.18 -12.73
C TYR A 156 0.52 -23.08 -13.56
N LYS A 157 -0.33 -23.86 -12.90
CA LYS A 157 -1.31 -24.75 -13.57
C LYS A 157 -2.72 -24.33 -13.22
N GLU A 158 -3.53 -24.10 -14.25
CA GLU A 158 -4.94 -23.74 -14.12
C GLU A 158 -5.79 -24.62 -15.04
N ASN A 159 -6.79 -25.30 -14.49
CA ASN A 159 -7.74 -26.12 -15.24
C ASN A 159 -7.09 -27.11 -16.23
N GLY A 160 -5.95 -27.70 -15.85
CA GLY A 160 -5.20 -28.63 -16.69
C GLY A 160 -4.14 -28.01 -17.59
N THR A 161 -4.19 -26.70 -17.80
CA THR A 161 -3.25 -25.94 -18.65
C THR A 161 -2.09 -25.39 -17.82
N TRP A 162 -0.86 -25.53 -18.32
CA TRP A 162 0.33 -24.95 -17.72
C TRP A 162 0.65 -23.58 -18.33
N TYR A 163 1.18 -22.70 -17.48
CA TYR A 163 1.66 -21.36 -17.78
C TYR A 163 3.01 -21.17 -17.08
N TYR A 164 3.84 -20.27 -17.61
CA TYR A 164 5.08 -19.87 -16.95
C TYR A 164 5.14 -18.36 -16.79
N LEU A 165 5.32 -17.92 -15.55
CA LEU A 165 5.45 -16.52 -15.14
C LEU A 165 6.93 -16.32 -14.83
N ASP A 166 7.61 -15.35 -15.44
CA ASP A 166 9.03 -15.14 -15.17
C ASP A 166 9.30 -14.58 -13.76
N GLU A 167 10.56 -14.27 -13.45
CA GLU A 167 10.95 -13.73 -12.15
C GLU A 167 10.31 -12.37 -11.83
N ALA A 168 9.92 -11.62 -12.87
CA ALA A 168 9.16 -10.38 -12.73
C ALA A 168 7.63 -10.61 -12.70
N GLY A 169 7.19 -11.87 -12.73
CA GLY A 169 5.78 -12.27 -12.78
C GLY A 169 5.13 -12.13 -14.14
N ILE A 170 5.91 -11.88 -15.20
CA ILE A 170 5.38 -11.68 -16.55
C ILE A 170 5.17 -13.05 -17.20
N MET A 171 3.95 -13.31 -17.66
CA MET A 171 3.61 -14.52 -18.40
C MET A 171 4.41 -14.63 -19.69
N LYS A 172 5.04 -15.78 -19.92
CA LYS A 172 5.78 -16.07 -21.14
C LYS A 172 4.85 -16.54 -22.26
N THR A 173 5.19 -16.10 -23.47
CA THR A 173 4.65 -16.58 -24.75
C THR A 173 5.83 -16.83 -25.70
N GLY A 174 5.59 -17.62 -26.75
CA GLY A 174 6.63 -18.10 -27.65
C GLY A 174 7.61 -19.04 -26.96
N TRP A 175 8.82 -19.15 -27.52
CA TRP A 175 9.90 -19.95 -26.94
C TRP A 175 10.52 -19.28 -25.72
N PHE A 176 10.72 -20.05 -24.65
CA PHE A 176 11.44 -19.63 -23.46
C PHE A 176 12.20 -20.80 -22.85
N LYS A 177 13.25 -20.50 -22.08
CA LYS A 177 14.12 -21.49 -21.46
C LYS A 177 13.95 -21.49 -19.95
N VAL A 178 13.83 -22.67 -19.34
CA VAL A 178 13.81 -22.86 -17.89
C VAL A 178 14.81 -23.96 -17.54
N GLY A 179 15.89 -23.59 -16.84
CA GLY A 179 17.02 -24.49 -16.63
C GLY A 179 17.65 -24.92 -17.96
N PRO A 180 17.89 -26.23 -18.19
CA PRO A 180 18.46 -26.71 -19.45
C PRO A 180 17.42 -26.88 -20.58
N HIS A 181 16.12 -26.80 -20.28
CA HIS A 181 15.04 -27.16 -21.19
C HIS A 181 14.40 -25.94 -21.87
N TRP A 182 14.00 -26.12 -23.12
CA TRP A 182 13.22 -25.15 -23.89
C TRP A 182 11.75 -25.53 -23.92
N TYR A 183 10.87 -24.53 -23.85
CA TYR A 183 9.43 -24.67 -23.81
C TYR A 183 8.79 -23.66 -24.76
N TYR A 184 7.62 -23.99 -25.28
CA TYR A 184 6.82 -23.10 -26.11
C TYR A 184 5.46 -22.84 -25.47
N ALA A 185 5.12 -21.56 -25.28
CA ALA A 185 3.77 -21.14 -24.90
C ALA A 185 3.08 -20.46 -26.08
N TYR A 186 1.80 -20.78 -26.32
CA TYR A 186 0.99 -20.09 -27.32
C TYR A 186 0.77 -18.62 -26.94
N GLY A 187 0.18 -17.83 -27.85
CA GLY A 187 -0.13 -16.41 -27.57
C GLY A 187 -1.03 -16.19 -26.34
N SER A 188 -1.82 -17.19 -25.96
CA SER A 188 -2.62 -17.21 -24.73
C SER A 188 -1.82 -17.54 -23.46
N GLY A 189 -0.53 -17.85 -23.57
CA GLY A 189 0.32 -18.32 -22.47
C GLY A 189 0.23 -19.82 -22.19
N ALA A 190 -0.73 -20.52 -22.81
CA ALA A 190 -0.87 -21.96 -22.63
C ALA A 190 0.36 -22.70 -23.15
N LEU A 191 0.96 -23.55 -22.30
CA LEU A 191 2.10 -24.38 -22.65
C LEU A 191 1.71 -25.44 -23.69
N ALA A 192 2.50 -25.55 -24.76
CA ALA A 192 2.42 -26.66 -25.69
C ALA A 192 2.97 -27.94 -25.03
N VAL A 193 2.17 -29.01 -25.00
CA VAL A 193 2.55 -30.31 -24.44
C VAL A 193 2.13 -31.43 -25.39
N SER A 194 2.96 -32.47 -25.51
CA SER A 194 2.72 -33.66 -26.36
C SER A 194 2.28 -33.32 -27.78
N THR A 195 2.93 -32.33 -28.41
CA THR A 195 2.49 -31.77 -29.69
C THR A 195 3.67 -31.28 -30.53
N THR A 196 3.36 -30.79 -31.73
CA THR A 196 4.28 -30.04 -32.58
C THR A 196 3.92 -28.56 -32.51
N THR A 197 4.90 -27.69 -32.26
CA THR A 197 4.74 -26.24 -32.20
C THR A 197 4.40 -25.66 -33.58
N PRO A 198 3.86 -24.43 -33.67
CA PRO A 198 3.49 -23.82 -34.95
C PRO A 198 4.65 -23.67 -35.95
N ASP A 199 5.88 -23.60 -35.45
CA ASP A 199 7.12 -23.53 -36.22
C ASP A 199 7.78 -24.91 -36.45
N GLY A 200 7.11 -26.01 -36.09
CA GLY A 200 7.46 -27.36 -36.54
C GLY A 200 8.29 -28.21 -35.57
N TYR A 201 8.57 -27.75 -34.34
CA TYR A 201 9.35 -28.51 -33.36
C TYR A 201 8.47 -29.38 -32.47
N ARG A 202 8.95 -30.58 -32.09
CA ARG A 202 8.23 -31.47 -31.18
C ARG A 202 8.51 -31.15 -29.72
N VAL A 203 7.47 -31.14 -28.90
CA VAL A 203 7.57 -31.02 -27.43
C VAL A 203 6.96 -32.26 -26.76
N ASN A 204 7.59 -32.74 -25.67
CA ASN A 204 7.19 -33.93 -24.96
C ASN A 204 6.00 -33.69 -23.99
N GLY A 205 5.66 -34.68 -23.16
CA GLY A 205 4.57 -34.59 -22.17
C GLY A 205 4.73 -33.50 -21.11
N ASN A 206 5.96 -33.06 -20.84
CA ASN A 206 6.26 -31.94 -19.95
C ASN A 206 6.30 -30.60 -20.70
N GLY A 207 6.14 -30.61 -22.03
CA GLY A 207 6.29 -29.43 -22.88
C GLY A 207 7.73 -29.06 -23.22
N GLU A 208 8.69 -29.92 -22.87
CA GLU A 208 10.10 -29.71 -23.18
C GLU A 208 10.35 -30.03 -24.66
N TRP A 209 11.08 -29.16 -25.35
CA TRP A 209 11.54 -29.41 -26.72
C TRP A 209 12.42 -30.66 -26.76
N VAL A 210 12.11 -31.52 -27.73
CA VAL A 210 12.91 -32.71 -28.05
C VAL A 210 13.42 -32.59 -29.48
N ASN A 211 14.70 -32.92 -29.65
CA ASN A 211 15.38 -32.98 -30.94
C ASN A 211 15.22 -34.36 -31.58
#